data_AF-A0A1G6YDE6-F1
#
_entry.id   AF-A0A1G6YDE6-F1
#
_cell.length_a   1.000
_cell.length_b   1.000
_cell.length_c   1.000
_cell.angle_alpha   90.00
_cell.angle_beta   90.00
_cell.angle_gamma   90.00
#
_symmetry.space_group_name_H-M   'P 1'
#
loop_
_entity.id
_entity.type
_entity.pdbx_description
1 polymer ?
#
loop_
_entity_poly.entity_id
_entity_poly.type
_entity_poly.pdbx_seq_one_letter_code
_entity_poly.pdbx_strand_id
1 'polypeptide(L)'
;MNGFEQPRKPSNRVLAATRAGQIRRQRLAEAREREARIEQTVVDILAAKFAISEAHLTIAEGVRQLKLLGETQDSIAGLCELSIGEVRAASAFAREHTPTTEPKAITAPIRTLNDEEARDAHGER
;
A
#
# COMPACT_ATOMS: atom_id res chain seq x y z
N MET A 1 -13.49 6.65 76.66
CA MET A 1 -12.45 7.62 76.26
C MET A 1 -11.75 7.06 75.03
N ASN A 2 -12.08 7.58 73.84
CA ASN A 2 -11.47 7.11 72.60
C ASN A 2 -10.15 7.87 72.40
N GLY A 3 -9.03 7.19 72.66
CA GLY A 3 -7.72 7.68 72.27
C GLY A 3 -7.60 7.59 70.76
N PHE A 4 -7.74 8.73 70.08
CA PHE A 4 -7.33 8.84 68.68
C PHE A 4 -5.80 8.65 68.63
N GLU A 5 -5.35 7.44 68.36
CA GLU A 5 -3.94 7.21 68.01
C GLU A 5 -3.62 8.02 66.76
N GLN A 6 -2.81 9.06 66.92
CA GLN A 6 -2.31 9.79 65.76
C GLN A 6 -1.41 8.86 64.93
N PRO A 7 -1.62 8.75 63.61
CA PRO A 7 -0.77 7.92 62.77
C PRO A 7 0.67 8.44 62.85
N ARG A 8 1.58 7.56 63.29
CA ARG A 8 3.01 7.89 63.41
C ARG A 8 3.53 8.33 62.05
N LYS A 9 4.17 9.50 61.99
CA LYS A 9 4.76 10.01 60.74
C LYS A 9 5.77 8.99 60.19
N PRO A 10 5.71 8.67 58.88
CA PRO A 10 6.63 7.72 58.27
C PRO A 10 8.07 8.24 58.34
N SER A 11 9.02 7.33 58.55
CA SER A 11 10.43 7.71 58.62
C SER A 11 10.94 8.26 57.27
N ASN A 12 11.97 9.10 57.30
CA ASN A 12 12.58 9.66 56.09
C ASN A 12 13.02 8.58 55.09
N ARG A 13 13.42 7.40 55.59
CA ARG A 13 13.78 6.24 54.75
C ARG A 13 12.57 5.69 53.98
N VAL A 14 11.41 5.60 54.63
CA VAL A 14 10.15 5.18 53.99
C VAL A 14 9.75 6.20 52.94
N LEU A 15 9.80 7.50 53.27
CA LEU A 15 9.49 8.58 52.32
C LEU A 15 10.42 8.57 51.09
N ALA A 16 11.73 8.36 51.29
CA ALA A 16 12.70 8.26 50.21
C ALA A 16 12.43 7.06 49.29
N ALA A 17 12.12 5.88 49.87
CA ALA A 17 11.77 4.69 49.11
C ALA A 17 10.47 4.88 48.30
N THR A 18 9.45 5.52 48.89
CA THR A 18 8.20 5.84 48.20
C THR A 18 8.43 6.78 47.01
N ARG A 19 9.22 7.85 47.20
CA ARG A 19 9.58 8.79 46.12
C ARG A 19 10.35 8.10 45.00
N ALA A 20 11.35 7.27 45.33
CA ALA A 20 12.10 6.51 44.34
C ALA A 20 11.19 5.57 43.54
N GLY A 21 10.24 4.91 44.21
CA GLY A 21 9.22 4.08 43.56
C GLY A 21 8.30 4.88 42.62
N GLN A 22 7.88 6.08 43.03
CA GLN A 22 7.08 6.98 42.18
C GLN A 22 7.84 7.43 40.93
N ILE A 23 9.09 7.88 41.08
CA ILE A 23 9.94 8.31 39.96
C ILE A 23 10.15 7.15 38.98
N ARG A 24 10.40 5.93 39.47
CA ARG A 24 10.55 4.75 38.60
C ARG A 24 9.28 4.46 37.80
N ARG A 25 8.10 4.54 38.44
CA ARG A 25 6.81 4.33 37.74
C ARG A 25 6.56 5.42 36.69
N GLN A 26 6.87 6.67 37.01
CA GLN A 26 6.72 7.78 36.09
C GLN A 26 7.61 7.58 34.85
N ARG A 27 8.90 7.27 35.03
CA ARG A 27 9.82 7.00 33.91
C ARG A 27 9.34 5.84 33.04
N LEU A 28 8.78 4.79 33.65
CA LEU A 28 8.24 3.66 32.90
C LEU A 28 7.00 4.05 32.09
N ALA A 29 6.12 4.88 32.66
CA ALA A 29 4.95 5.39 31.95
C ALA A 29 5.36 6.30 30.79
N GLU A 30 6.30 7.22 31.01
CA GLU A 30 6.84 8.10 29.97
C GLU A 30 7.51 7.30 28.84
N ALA A 31 8.26 6.25 29.17
CA ALA A 31 8.88 5.37 28.17
C ALA A 31 7.82 4.66 27.30
N ARG A 32 6.77 4.09 27.93
CA ARG A 32 5.68 3.42 27.21
C ARG A 32 4.87 4.38 26.34
N GLU A 33 4.61 5.58 26.84
CA GLU A 33 3.89 6.60 26.09
C GLU A 33 4.72 7.06 24.88
N ARG A 34 6.04 7.21 25.04
CA ARG A 34 6.95 7.50 23.94
C ARG A 34 6.97 6.35 22.91
N GLU A 35 7.03 5.10 23.35
CA GLU A 35 6.99 3.93 22.48
C GLU A 35 5.70 3.89 21.66
N ALA A 36 4.54 4.02 22.31
CA ALA A 36 3.24 4.08 21.64
C ALA A 36 3.15 5.22 20.61
N ARG A 37 3.67 6.41 20.93
CA ARG A 37 3.74 7.53 19.98
C ARG A 37 4.62 7.22 18.77
N ILE A 38 5.77 6.56 18.98
CA ILE A 38 6.67 6.17 17.90
C ILE A 38 5.98 5.13 17.01
N GLU A 39 5.38 4.11 17.60
CA GLU A 39 4.63 3.08 16.87
C GLU A 39 3.52 3.70 16.01
N GLN A 40 2.71 4.59 16.59
CA GLN A 40 1.66 5.29 15.85
C GLN A 40 2.24 6.13 14.70
N THR A 41 3.31 6.89 14.97
CA THR A 41 3.95 7.71 13.94
C THR A 41 4.48 6.86 12.78
N VAL A 42 5.05 5.69 13.08
CA VAL A 42 5.53 4.75 12.06
C VAL A 42 4.35 4.23 11.22
N VAL A 43 3.25 3.85 11.86
CA VAL A 43 2.03 3.42 11.15
C VAL A 43 1.52 4.52 10.23
N ASP A 44 1.45 5.76 10.71
CA ASP A 44 0.96 6.91 9.93
C ASP A 44 1.86 7.18 8.70
N ILE A 45 3.18 7.12 8.87
CA ILE A 45 4.15 7.27 7.77
C ILE A 45 3.96 6.16 6.73
N LEU A 46 3.79 4.91 7.18
CA LEU A 46 3.59 3.78 6.26
C LEU A 46 2.27 3.91 5.51
N ALA A 47 1.18 4.28 6.19
CA ALA A 47 -0.12 4.52 5.56
C ALA A 47 -0.03 5.62 4.48
N ALA A 48 0.62 6.75 4.80
CA ALA A 48 0.84 7.81 3.84
C ALA A 48 1.69 7.35 2.64
N LYS A 49 2.73 6.55 2.88
CA LYS A 49 3.57 5.97 1.81
C LYS A 49 2.77 5.06 0.88
N PHE A 50 1.87 4.24 1.41
CA PHE A 50 1.00 3.39 0.59
C PHE A 50 0.05 4.24 -0.26
N ALA A 51 -0.60 5.25 0.32
CA ALA A 51 -1.47 6.16 -0.42
C ALA A 51 -0.73 6.89 -1.57
N ILE A 52 0.49 7.36 -1.33
CA ILE A 52 1.33 7.97 -2.38
C ILE A 52 1.66 6.95 -3.48
N SER A 53 1.96 5.71 -3.10
CA SER A 53 2.32 4.65 -4.05
C SER A 53 1.12 4.27 -4.94
N GLU A 54 -0.08 4.18 -4.35
CA GLU A 54 -1.33 3.98 -5.08
C GLU A 54 -1.60 5.15 -6.05
N ALA A 55 -1.44 6.40 -5.58
CA ALA A 55 -1.60 7.57 -6.43
C ALA A 55 -0.63 7.55 -7.62
N HIS A 56 0.64 7.20 -7.41
CA HIS A 56 1.63 7.07 -8.49
C HIS A 56 1.23 5.99 -9.51
N LEU A 57 0.71 4.85 -9.05
CA LEU A 57 0.19 3.80 -9.94
C LEU A 57 -0.99 4.31 -10.78
N THR A 58 -1.94 5.01 -10.16
CA THR A 58 -3.08 5.59 -10.87
C THR A 58 -2.64 6.62 -11.91
N ILE A 59 -1.72 7.52 -11.56
CA ILE A 59 -1.18 8.53 -12.48
C ILE A 59 -0.45 7.85 -13.65
N ALA A 60 0.40 6.85 -13.37
CA ALA A 60 1.14 6.12 -14.39
C ALA A 60 0.21 5.40 -15.37
N GLU A 61 -0.85 4.78 -14.86
CA GLU A 61 -1.86 4.12 -15.68
C GLU A 61 -2.66 5.14 -16.52
N GLY A 62 -3.07 6.26 -15.94
CA GLY A 62 -3.75 7.34 -16.67
C GLY A 62 -2.89 7.92 -17.79
N VAL A 63 -1.61 8.21 -17.50
CA VAL A 63 -0.63 8.67 -18.51
C VAL A 63 -0.47 7.62 -19.62
N ARG A 64 -0.40 6.33 -19.27
CA ARG A 64 -0.31 5.25 -20.26
C ARG A 64 -1.54 5.22 -21.17
N GLN A 65 -2.74 5.31 -20.60
CA GLN A 65 -4.01 5.31 -21.35
C GLN A 65 -4.10 6.51 -22.30
N LEU A 66 -3.77 7.72 -21.84
CA LEU A 66 -3.77 8.92 -22.68
C LEU A 66 -2.80 8.80 -23.85
N LYS A 67 -1.61 8.23 -23.62
CA LYS A 67 -0.64 7.96 -24.71
C LYS A 67 -1.17 6.94 -25.72
N LEU A 68 -1.93 5.93 -25.28
CA LEU A 68 -2.60 4.99 -26.20
C LEU A 68 -3.68 5.66 -27.05
N LEU A 69 -4.30 6.73 -26.54
CA LEU A 69 -5.25 7.56 -27.28
C LEU A 69 -4.56 8.55 -28.24
N GLY A 70 -3.22 8.60 -28.26
CA GLY A 70 -2.44 9.46 -29.15
C GLY A 70 -2.01 10.79 -28.53
N GLU A 71 -2.28 11.03 -27.25
CA GLU A 71 -1.88 12.27 -26.58
C GLU A 71 -0.34 12.37 -26.46
N THR A 72 0.18 13.59 -26.66
CA THR A 72 1.59 13.90 -26.46
C THR A 72 1.89 14.16 -24.98
N GLN A 73 3.17 14.07 -24.58
CA GLN A 73 3.56 14.36 -23.20
C GLN A 73 3.19 15.79 -22.78
N ASP A 74 3.34 16.76 -23.69
CA ASP A 74 3.02 18.17 -23.42
C ASP A 74 1.51 18.38 -23.27
N SER A 75 0.69 17.70 -24.08
CA SER A 75 -0.77 17.73 -23.97
C SER A 75 -1.24 17.12 -22.64
N ILE A 76 -0.70 15.96 -22.26
CA ILE A 76 -1.02 15.32 -20.97
C ILE A 76 -0.61 16.20 -19.79
N ALA A 77 0.57 16.82 -19.84
CA ALA A 77 1.03 17.76 -18.82
C ALA A 77 0.03 18.92 -18.67
N GLY A 78 -0.45 19.49 -19.78
CA GLY A 78 -1.47 20.54 -19.77
C GLY A 78 -2.83 20.10 -19.26
N LEU A 79 -3.32 18.93 -19.68
CA LEU A 79 -4.64 18.40 -19.30
C LEU A 79 -4.73 18.00 -17.82
N CYS A 80 -3.65 17.45 -17.28
CA CYS A 80 -3.62 16.92 -15.93
C CYS A 80 -2.96 17.86 -14.91
N GLU A 81 -2.59 19.08 -15.32
CA GLU A 81 -1.84 20.04 -14.50
C GLU A 81 -0.56 19.46 -13.89
N LEU A 82 0.09 18.56 -14.64
CA LEU A 82 1.35 17.93 -14.26
C LEU A 82 2.53 18.63 -14.93
N SER A 83 3.69 18.61 -14.29
CA SER A 83 4.93 18.93 -14.97
C SER A 83 5.27 17.86 -16.01
N ILE A 84 5.96 18.26 -17.08
CA ILE A 84 6.48 17.32 -18.08
C ILE A 84 7.41 16.27 -17.43
N GLY A 85 8.09 16.63 -16.34
CA GLY A 85 8.92 15.70 -15.56
C GLY A 85 8.11 14.59 -14.90
N GLU A 86 6.96 14.94 -14.30
CA GLU A 86 6.03 13.97 -13.69
C GLU A 86 5.42 13.05 -14.74
N VAL A 87 5.03 13.57 -15.90
CA VAL A 87 4.52 12.74 -17.02
C VAL A 87 5.58 11.76 -17.52
N ARG A 88 6.86 12.17 -17.58
CA ARG A 88 7.98 11.29 -17.93
C ARG A 88 8.23 10.23 -16.85
N ALA A 89 8.23 10.61 -15.58
CA ALA A 89 8.40 9.68 -14.47
C ALA A 89 7.27 8.65 -14.42
N ALA A 90 6.03 9.09 -14.55
CA ALA A 90 4.84 8.25 -14.64
C ALA A 90 4.90 7.29 -15.83
N SER A 91 5.36 7.78 -17.00
CA SER A 91 5.58 6.94 -18.19
C SER A 91 6.66 5.88 -17.99
N ALA A 92 7.74 6.20 -17.27
CA ALA A 92 8.82 5.24 -16.97
C ALA A 92 8.33 4.19 -15.98
N PHE A 93 7.67 4.62 -14.91
CA PHE A 93 7.07 3.76 -13.90
C PHE A 93 6.04 2.78 -14.49
N ALA A 94 5.17 3.25 -15.40
CA ALA A 94 4.22 2.40 -16.11
C ALA A 94 4.91 1.27 -16.90
N ARG A 95 6.09 1.52 -17.48
CA ARG A 95 6.85 0.49 -18.24
C ARG A 95 7.47 -0.56 -17.33
N GLU A 96 7.90 -0.17 -16.14
CA GLU A 96 8.52 -1.07 -15.17
C GLU A 96 7.50 -1.94 -14.42
N HIS A 97 6.23 -1.51 -14.37
CA HIS A 97 5.19 -2.14 -13.56
C HIS A 97 3.95 -2.58 -14.34
N THR A 98 4.02 -2.66 -15.67
CA THR A 98 3.03 -3.42 -16.44
C THR A 98 3.11 -4.91 -16.06
N PRO A 99 2.05 -5.54 -15.51
CA PRO A 99 1.90 -6.96 -15.67
C PRO A 99 1.81 -7.21 -17.17
N THR A 100 2.66 -8.09 -17.70
CA THR A 100 2.58 -8.55 -19.09
C THR A 100 1.27 -9.32 -19.30
N THR A 101 0.15 -8.61 -19.44
CA THR A 101 -1.01 -9.14 -20.16
C THR A 101 -0.74 -8.93 -21.64
N GLU A 102 0.25 -9.63 -22.16
CA GLU A 102 0.17 -10.01 -23.56
C GLU A 102 -1.11 -10.86 -23.66
N PRO A 103 -2.09 -10.51 -24.51
CA PRO A 103 -3.04 -11.51 -24.94
C PRO A 103 -2.21 -12.55 -25.67
N LYS A 104 -1.89 -13.66 -24.98
CA LYS A 104 -1.29 -14.83 -25.60
C LYS A 104 -2.31 -15.25 -26.65
N ALA A 105 -2.08 -14.86 -27.90
CA ALA A 105 -2.92 -15.27 -29.00
C ALA A 105 -2.97 -16.79 -28.90
N ILE A 106 -4.15 -17.32 -28.57
CA ILE A 106 -4.42 -18.74 -28.71
C ILE A 106 -4.50 -18.96 -30.20
N THR A 107 -3.34 -19.03 -30.85
CA THR A 107 -3.22 -19.55 -32.20
C THR A 107 -3.34 -21.06 -32.07
N ALA A 108 -4.54 -21.53 -31.71
CA ALA A 108 -4.90 -22.90 -32.02
C ALA A 108 -4.86 -23.00 -33.55
N PRO A 109 -4.14 -23.96 -34.14
CA PRO A 109 -4.24 -24.18 -35.56
C PRO A 109 -5.70 -24.55 -35.85
N ILE A 110 -6.37 -23.71 -36.63
CA ILE A 110 -7.66 -24.06 -37.22
C ILE A 110 -7.38 -25.25 -38.14
N ARG A 111 -7.59 -26.47 -37.63
CA ARG A 111 -7.76 -27.64 -38.49
C ARG A 111 -9.06 -27.40 -39.25
N THR A 112 -8.93 -26.93 -40.48
CA THR A 112 -10.01 -27.00 -41.47
C THR A 112 -10.35 -28.48 -41.65
N LEU A 113 -11.46 -28.91 -41.05
CA LEU A 113 -12.11 -30.16 -41.40
C LEU A 113 -12.71 -29.96 -42.80
N ASN A 114 -11.97 -30.34 -43.83
CA ASN A 114 -12.50 -30.46 -45.18
C ASN A 114 -12.55 -31.95 -45.54
N ASP A 115 -13.78 -32.40 -45.75
CA ASP A 115 -14.23 -33.37 -46.75
C ASP A 115 -13.63 -34.78 -46.72
N GLU A 116 -14.12 -35.63 -45.81
CA GLU A 116 -14.04 -37.08 -46.00
C GLU A 116 -15.27 -37.86 -45.48
N GLU A 117 -16.46 -37.28 -45.61
CA GLU A 117 -17.73 -38.02 -45.39
C GLU A 117 -18.73 -37.72 -46.52
N ALA A 118 -18.45 -38.24 -47.72
CA ALA A 118 -19.44 -38.31 -48.81
C ALA A 118 -19.22 -39.50 -49.76
N ARG A 119 -18.77 -40.64 -49.22
CA ARG A 119 -18.81 -41.92 -49.94
C ARG A 119 -19.13 -43.00 -48.93
N ASP A 120 -20.43 -43.20 -48.70
CA ASP A 120 -21.05 -44.49 -48.36
C ASP A 120 -22.54 -44.27 -48.04
N ALA A 121 -23.28 -43.81 -49.04
CA ALA A 121 -24.75 -43.94 -49.10
C ALA A 121 -25.17 -43.81 -50.56
N HIS A 122 -25.96 -44.78 -51.05
CA HIS A 122 -26.28 -45.12 -52.45
C HIS A 122 -25.22 -46.03 -53.10
N GLY A 123 -25.43 -47.32 -53.39
CA GLY A 123 -26.64 -48.13 -53.43
C GLY A 123 -26.42 -49.21 -54.50
N GLU A 124 -26.60 -50.46 -54.10
CA GLU A 124 -26.96 -51.65 -54.89
C GLU A 124 -26.79 -51.60 -56.43
N ARG A 125 -25.93 -52.48 -56.96
CA ARG A 125 -26.29 -53.55 -57.91
C ARG A 125 -25.13 -54.51 -58.13
#